data_AF-A0A1D9MAW2-F1
#
_entry.id   AF-A0A1D9MAW2-F1
#
_cell.length_a   1.000
_cell.length_b   1.000
_cell.length_c   1.000
_cell.angle_alpha   90.00
_cell.angle_beta   90.00
_cell.angle_gamma   90.00
#
_symmetry.space_group_name_H-M   'P 1'
#
loop_
_entity.id
_entity.type
_entity.pdbx_description
1 polymer ?
#
loop_
_entity_poly.entity_id
_entity_poly.type
_entity_poly.pdbx_seq_one_letter_code
_entity_poly.pdbx_strand_id
1 'polypeptide(L)' 'MDYSKSGGMTPKRNAPRHAEHNAKGSAKNPFGQGATKAELVARMKAAAEARAAAAKGSDEPQG' A
#
# COMPACT_ATOMS: atom_id res chain seq x y z
N MET A 1 -51.98 -14.91 -5.01
CA MET A 1 -50.76 -14.23 -4.54
C MET A 1 -50.55 -12.96 -5.36
N ASP A 2 -50.25 -11.84 -4.73
CA ASP A 2 -49.98 -10.57 -5.42
C ASP A 2 -48.46 -10.39 -5.62
N TYR A 3 -47.98 -10.69 -6.83
CA TYR A 3 -46.56 -10.65 -7.19
C TYR A 3 -46.00 -9.22 -7.27
N SER A 4 -46.84 -8.19 -7.12
CA SER A 4 -46.38 -6.80 -7.02
C SER A 4 -45.62 -6.50 -5.72
N LYS A 5 -45.80 -7.33 -4.68
CA LYS A 5 -45.11 -7.22 -3.39
C LYS A 5 -43.80 -8.00 -3.29
N SER A 6 -43.45 -8.82 -4.31
CA SER A 6 -42.10 -9.36 -4.41
C SER A 6 -41.15 -8.25 -4.91
N GLY A 7 -40.78 -7.35 -3.99
CA GLY A 7 -39.85 -6.27 -4.25
C GLY A 7 -38.56 -6.80 -4.86
N GLY A 8 -38.18 -6.24 -6.02
CA GLY A 8 -36.95 -6.60 -6.71
C GLY A 8 -35.70 -6.27 -5.89
N MET A 9 -34.62 -6.99 -6.15
CA MET A 9 -33.32 -6.78 -5.50
C MET A 9 -32.87 -5.32 -5.69
N THR A 10 -32.80 -4.55 -4.61
CA THR A 10 -32.28 -3.18 -4.67
C THR A 10 -30.76 -3.21 -4.89
N PRO A 11 -30.22 -2.70 -6.01
CA PRO A 11 -28.78 -2.68 -6.21
C PRO A 11 -28.13 -1.69 -5.24
N LYS A 12 -27.18 -2.17 -4.42
CA LYS A 12 -26.30 -1.28 -3.63
C LYS A 12 -25.41 -0.51 -4.61
N ARG A 13 -25.69 0.78 -4.80
CA ARG A 13 -24.99 1.63 -5.78
C ARG A 13 -23.55 2.01 -5.40
N ASN A 14 -23.18 1.88 -4.11
CA ASN A 14 -21.89 2.37 -3.59
C ASN A 14 -21.06 1.29 -2.87
N ALA A 15 -21.38 0.01 -3.06
CA ALA A 15 -20.60 -1.08 -2.48
C ALA A 15 -19.99 -1.95 -3.60
N PRO A 16 -18.70 -2.29 -3.54
CA PRO A 16 -18.12 -3.25 -4.46
C PRO A 16 -18.88 -4.58 -4.34
N ARG A 17 -19.12 -5.23 -5.49
CA ARG A 17 -19.92 -6.47 -5.55
C ARG A 17 -19.25 -7.62 -4.78
N HIS A 18 -17.92 -7.59 -4.69
CA HIS A 18 -17.10 -8.58 -4.02
C HIS A 18 -16.00 -7.86 -3.22
N ALA A 19 -15.69 -8.37 -2.04
CA ALA A 19 -14.55 -7.94 -1.26
C ALA A 19 -13.35 -8.82 -1.62
N GLU A 20 -12.25 -8.22 -2.05
CA GLU A 20 -11.04 -8.98 -2.36
C GLU A 20 -10.43 -9.56 -1.08
N HIS A 21 -10.09 -10.86 -1.11
CA HIS A 21 -9.51 -11.55 0.02
C HIS A 21 -8.18 -10.93 0.47
N ASN A 22 -7.47 -10.27 -0.44
CA ASN A 22 -6.16 -9.66 -0.20
C ASN A 22 -6.24 -8.14 0.04
N ALA A 23 -7.45 -7.59 0.23
CA ALA A 23 -7.61 -6.17 0.52
C ALA A 23 -6.84 -5.78 1.79
N LYS A 24 -6.16 -4.64 1.75
CA LYS A 24 -5.42 -4.10 2.90
C LYS A 24 -6.38 -3.87 4.07
N GLY A 25 -6.12 -4.50 5.21
CA GLY A 25 -7.00 -4.46 6.38
C GLY A 25 -8.04 -5.58 6.46
N SER A 26 -8.08 -6.51 5.50
CA SER A 26 -8.83 -7.76 5.67
C SER A 26 -8.13 -8.68 6.68
N ALA A 27 -8.86 -9.63 7.26
CA ALA A 27 -8.30 -10.63 8.17
C ALA A 27 -7.23 -11.52 7.48
N LYS A 28 -7.30 -11.65 6.15
CA LYS A 28 -6.32 -12.35 5.33
C LYS A 28 -5.46 -11.31 4.63
N ASN A 29 -4.44 -10.80 5.32
CA ASN A 29 -3.49 -9.86 4.71
C ASN A 29 -2.24 -10.63 4.25
N PRO A 30 -2.18 -11.14 3.00
CA PRO A 30 -1.03 -11.90 2.51
C PRO A 30 0.24 -11.04 2.41
N PHE A 31 0.11 -9.72 2.44
CA PHE A 31 1.21 -8.78 2.34
C PHE A 31 1.80 -8.40 3.71
N GLY A 32 1.27 -8.97 4.80
CA GLY A 32 1.77 -8.74 6.15
C GLY A 32 1.65 -7.29 6.64
N GLN A 33 2.22 -7.02 7.81
CA GLN A 33 2.40 -5.65 8.31
C GLN A 33 3.64 -5.06 7.61
N GLY A 34 3.47 -3.89 6.98
CA GLY A 34 4.62 -3.15 6.44
C GLY A 34 5.53 -2.63 7.55
N ALA A 35 6.76 -2.29 7.17
CA ALA A 35 7.71 -1.63 8.08
C ALA A 35 7.09 -0.42 8.77
N THR A 36 7.45 -0.20 10.04
CA THR A 36 6.93 0.94 10.80
C THR A 36 7.39 2.26 10.19
N LYS A 37 6.67 3.36 10.47
CA LYS A 37 7.06 4.69 9.98
C LYS A 37 8.50 5.05 10.40
N ALA A 38 8.92 4.63 11.59
CA ALA A 38 10.28 4.86 12.09
C ALA A 38 11.33 4.13 11.23
N GLU A 39 11.11 2.87 10.91
CA GLU A 39 12.00 2.08 10.06
C GLU A 39 12.09 2.62 8.63
N LEU A 40 10.99 3.14 8.10
CA LEU A 40 10.99 3.81 6.79
C LEU A 40 11.87 5.07 6.82
N VAL A 41 11.71 5.91 7.84
CA VAL A 41 12.49 7.15 8.00
C VAL A 41 13.98 6.83 8.17
N ALA A 42 14.32 5.80 8.96
CA ALA A 42 15.70 5.37 9.13
C ALA A 42 16.32 4.93 7.79
N ARG A 43 15.60 4.15 6.98
CA ARG A 43 16.06 3.74 5.65
C ARG A 43 16.25 4.93 4.69
N MET A 44 15.35 5.91 4.73
CA MET A 44 15.47 7.11 3.89
C MET A 44 16.69 7.95 4.28
N LYS A 45 16.98 8.10 5.58
CA LYS A 45 18.17 8.80 6.07
C LYS A 45 19.46 8.08 5.64
N ALA A 46 19.54 6.78 5.87
CA ALA A 46 20.69 5.98 5.46
C ALA A 46 20.95 6.04 3.94
N ALA A 47 19.88 5.98 3.13
CA ALA A 47 19.99 6.11 1.68
C ALA A 47 20.45 7.52 1.25
N ALA A 48 20.01 8.57 1.94
CA ALA A 48 20.45 9.94 1.68
C ALA A 48 21.93 10.14 2.04
N GLU A 49 22.38 9.61 3.18
CA GLU A 49 23.79 9.64 3.60
C GLU A 49 24.69 8.88 2.63
N ALA A 50 24.29 7.68 2.20
CA ALA A 50 25.02 6.90 1.21
C ALA A 50 25.14 7.63 -0.13
N ARG A 51 24.07 8.29 -0.59
CA ARG A 51 24.10 9.12 -1.82
C ARG A 51 24.98 10.35 -1.67
N ALA A 52 24.95 11.01 -0.51
CA ALA A 52 25.80 12.16 -0.22
C ALA A 52 27.29 11.78 -0.15
N ALA A 53 27.60 10.60 0.42
CA ALA A 53 28.96 10.06 0.43
C ALA A 53 29.43 9.67 -0.98
N ALA A 54 28.57 8.99 -1.76
CA ALA A 54 28.88 8.62 -3.14
C ALA A 54 29.09 9.86 -4.04
N ALA A 55 28.32 10.93 -3.84
CA ALA A 55 28.50 12.19 -4.56
C ALA A 55 29.79 12.93 -4.21
N LYS A 56 30.33 12.73 -3.00
CA LYS A 56 31.63 13.30 -2.59
C LYS A 56 32.84 12.47 -3.05
N GLY A 57 32.65 11.18 -3.31
CA GLY A 57 33.69 10.29 -3.83
C GLY A 57 33.88 10.33 -5.35
N SER A 58 32.96 10.97 -6.09
CA SER A 58 33.05 11.14 -7.55
C SER A 58 33.84 12.38 -7.99
N ASP A 59 34.47 13.10 -7.06
CA ASP A 59 35.26 14.33 -7.30
C ASP A 59 36.78 14.09 -7.06
N GLU A 60 37.24 12.84 -7.15
CA GLU A 60 38.67 12.51 -7.12
C GLU A 60 39.17 12.30 -8.56
N PRO A 61 40.03 13.19 -9.11
CA PRO A 61 40.59 12.97 -10.43
C PRO A 61 41.57 11.79 -10.32
N GLN A 62 41.32 10.72 -11.05
CA GLN A 62 42.32 9.67 -11.21
C GLN A 62 43.53 10.26 -11.92
N GLY A 63 44.61 10.46 -11.15
CA GLY A 63 45.94 10.85 -11.63
C GLY A 63 46.85 9.65 -11.79
#